data_AF-D3BLM6-F1
#
_entry.id   AF-D3BLM6-F1
#
_cell.length_a   1.000
_cell.length_b   1.000
_cell.length_c   1.000
_cell.angle_alpha   90.00
_cell.angle_beta   90.00
_cell.angle_gamma   90.00
#
_symmetry.space_group_name_H-M   'P 1'
#
loop_
_entity.id
_entity.type
_entity.pdbx_description
1 polymer ?
#
loop_
_entity_poly.entity_id
_entity_poly.type
_entity_poly.pdbx_seq_one_letter_code
_entity_poly.pdbx_strand_id
1 'polypeptide(L)'
;MARWKLVEQQQEIRLDSYVTDDANASKKRKADDLADYSLDKLVSGYVNEVGSINQVQNFKDMLARRDIDLVDKAISLMKQRIVQLVNDSLKDQFYQKALECVVELRRGSIKESESLNRDDFWQLIVTNQIGLITNDESDDSEITEKESKEFLGSKRKTIAINNNQPSKSDSVDDLFDQIE
;
A
#
# COMPACT_ATOMS: atom_id res chain seq x y z
N MET A 1 -55.47 31.39 -38.22
CA MET A 1 -55.52 29.92 -38.12
C MET A 1 -54.51 29.32 -39.10
N ALA A 2 -53.32 28.94 -38.62
CA ALA A 2 -52.32 28.26 -39.43
C ALA A 2 -51.95 26.93 -38.74
N ARG A 3 -52.30 25.82 -39.40
CA ARG A 3 -51.97 24.44 -39.01
C ARG A 3 -50.50 24.17 -39.32
N TRP A 4 -49.68 23.96 -38.30
CA TRP A 4 -48.37 23.34 -38.48
C TRP A 4 -48.57 21.81 -38.49
N LYS A 5 -48.51 21.20 -39.67
CA LYS A 5 -48.36 19.74 -39.78
C LYS A 5 -46.89 19.41 -39.48
N LEU A 6 -46.64 18.85 -38.30
CA LEU A 6 -45.38 18.21 -37.98
C LEU A 6 -45.31 16.89 -38.76
N VAL A 7 -44.42 16.82 -39.75
CA VAL A 7 -44.04 15.56 -40.39
C VAL A 7 -42.98 14.95 -39.51
N GLU A 8 -43.34 13.89 -38.81
CA GLU A 8 -42.44 13.11 -37.97
C GLU A 8 -41.71 12.10 -38.87
N GLN A 9 -40.54 12.50 -39.38
CA GLN A 9 -39.64 11.55 -40.03
C GLN A 9 -38.93 10.73 -38.95
N GLN A 10 -39.45 9.53 -38.69
CA GLN A 10 -38.74 8.51 -37.93
C GLN A 10 -37.59 7.98 -38.80
N GLN A 11 -36.39 8.45 -38.55
CA GLN A 11 -35.18 7.89 -39.13
C GLN A 11 -34.66 6.81 -38.18
N GLU A 12 -34.92 5.56 -38.52
CA GLU A 12 -34.42 4.39 -37.80
C GLU A 12 -32.89 4.32 -37.94
N ILE A 13 -32.16 4.62 -36.87
CA ILE A 13 -30.70 4.55 -36.87
C ILE A 13 -30.31 3.07 -36.82
N ARG A 14 -29.93 2.52 -37.97
CA ARG A 14 -29.49 1.13 -38.10
C ARG A 14 -28.06 0.98 -37.59
N LEU A 15 -27.89 0.32 -36.44
CA LEU A 15 -26.63 0.10 -35.74
C LEU A 15 -25.82 -1.07 -36.33
N ASP A 16 -25.83 -1.25 -37.66
CA ASP A 16 -25.18 -2.38 -38.34
C ASP A 16 -23.86 -1.98 -39.06
N SER A 17 -23.46 -0.71 -39.00
CA SER A 17 -22.32 -0.19 -39.79
C SER A 17 -20.95 -0.24 -39.10
N TYR A 18 -20.85 -0.80 -37.89
CA TYR A 18 -19.59 -0.85 -37.14
C TYR A 18 -19.11 -2.29 -36.89
N VAL A 19 -19.13 -3.12 -37.93
CA VAL A 19 -18.35 -4.36 -37.94
C VAL A 19 -17.51 -4.35 -39.21
N THR A 20 -16.27 -3.88 -39.07
CA THR A 20 -15.23 -4.07 -40.09
C THR A 20 -14.70 -5.49 -39.93
N ASP A 21 -15.04 -6.36 -40.88
CA ASP A 21 -14.32 -7.60 -41.15
C ASP A 21 -12.90 -7.23 -41.60
N ASP A 22 -11.91 -7.37 -40.71
CA ASP A 22 -10.53 -7.49 -41.13
C ASP A 22 -9.81 -8.51 -40.25
N ALA A 23 -9.74 -9.71 -40.79
CA ALA A 23 -8.84 -10.74 -40.32
C ALA A 23 -7.41 -10.39 -40.75
N ASN A 24 -6.54 -10.26 -39.75
CA ASN A 24 -5.13 -10.68 -39.73
C ASN A 24 -4.07 -9.58 -39.50
N ALA A 25 -3.15 -9.93 -38.59
CA ALA A 25 -1.84 -9.36 -38.31
C ALA A 25 -1.75 -8.05 -37.48
N SER A 26 -1.49 -8.22 -36.17
CA SER A 26 -0.29 -7.73 -35.45
C SER A 26 -0.57 -7.01 -34.12
N LYS A 27 0.05 -7.55 -33.06
CA LYS A 27 0.18 -7.05 -31.68
C LYS A 27 -1.11 -7.07 -30.85
N LYS A 28 -1.33 -8.25 -30.27
CA LYS A 28 -2.10 -8.48 -29.04
C LYS A 28 -1.51 -7.60 -27.93
N ARG A 29 -1.95 -6.34 -27.83
CA ARG A 29 -1.73 -5.53 -26.63
C ARG A 29 -2.50 -6.23 -25.52
N LYS A 30 -1.82 -6.58 -24.43
CA LYS A 30 -2.45 -7.23 -23.28
C LYS A 30 -3.63 -6.35 -22.84
N ALA A 31 -4.83 -6.91 -22.81
CA ALA A 31 -6.04 -6.24 -22.31
C ALA A 31 -5.97 -5.91 -20.80
N ASP A 32 -4.85 -6.24 -20.16
CA ASP A 32 -4.62 -6.12 -18.73
C ASP A 32 -4.35 -4.67 -18.28
N ASP A 33 -3.78 -3.83 -19.15
CA ASP A 33 -3.44 -2.43 -18.81
C ASP A 33 -4.63 -1.45 -18.89
N LEU A 34 -5.74 -1.84 -19.53
CA LEU A 34 -6.95 -0.99 -19.56
C LEU A 34 -7.89 -1.22 -18.38
N ALA A 35 -7.70 -2.31 -17.62
CA ALA A 35 -8.58 -2.65 -16.50
C ALA A 35 -8.39 -1.74 -15.28
N ASP A 36 -7.27 -1.01 -15.18
CA ASP A 36 -7.02 -0.08 -14.07
C ASP A 36 -7.75 1.28 -14.24
N TYR A 37 -8.21 1.59 -15.45
CA TYR A 37 -9.16 2.69 -15.71
C TYR A 37 -10.59 2.18 -15.68
N SER A 38 -10.98 1.56 -14.57
CA SER A 38 -12.38 1.20 -14.33
C SER A 38 -13.24 2.47 -14.38
N LEU A 39 -14.30 2.46 -15.19
CA LEU A 39 -15.29 3.55 -15.26
C LEU A 39 -15.85 3.89 -13.87
N ASP A 40 -15.91 2.91 -12.98
CA ASP A 40 -16.31 3.06 -11.58
C ASP A 40 -15.36 3.98 -10.78
N LYS A 41 -14.06 3.98 -11.10
CA LYS A 41 -13.04 4.86 -10.50
C LYS A 41 -13.17 6.30 -11.01
N LEU A 42 -13.64 6.46 -12.26
CA LEU A 42 -13.94 7.77 -12.85
C LEU A 42 -15.25 8.37 -12.31
N VAL A 43 -16.25 7.52 -12.04
CA VAL A 43 -17.59 7.92 -11.57
C VAL A 43 -17.65 8.08 -10.05
N SER A 44 -16.96 7.25 -9.26
CA SER A 44 -16.98 7.31 -7.79
C SER A 44 -16.08 8.41 -7.20
N GLY A 45 -15.20 8.99 -8.02
CA GLY A 45 -14.23 10.00 -7.59
C GLY A 45 -13.07 9.41 -6.79
N TYR A 46 -11.98 10.17 -6.68
CA TYR A 46 -10.81 9.73 -5.91
C TYR A 46 -11.11 9.67 -4.41
N VAL A 47 -10.62 8.61 -3.75
CA VAL A 47 -10.72 8.47 -2.30
C VAL A 47 -9.76 9.43 -1.60
N ASN A 48 -10.32 10.33 -0.77
CA ASN A 48 -9.56 11.36 -0.06
C ASN A 48 -9.57 11.19 1.47
N GLU A 49 -10.30 10.20 1.98
CA GLU A 49 -10.58 9.99 3.40
C GLU A 49 -10.80 8.51 3.73
N VAL A 50 -10.54 8.13 4.99
CA VAL A 50 -10.75 6.77 5.50
C VAL A 50 -12.20 6.63 6.02
N GLY A 51 -13.08 6.11 5.17
CA GLY A 51 -14.51 5.95 5.44
C GLY A 51 -14.85 4.89 6.48
N SER A 52 -16.12 4.87 6.92
CA SER A 52 -16.59 3.98 8.02
C SER A 52 -16.87 2.55 7.61
N ILE A 53 -16.95 2.30 6.32
CA ILE A 53 -17.30 0.99 5.78
C ILE A 53 -16.02 0.25 5.35
N ASN A 54 -15.22 0.87 4.48
CA ASN A 54 -14.03 0.28 3.85
C ASN A 54 -12.71 0.96 4.28
N GLN A 55 -12.38 0.98 5.58
CA GLN A 55 -11.24 1.73 6.12
C GLN A 55 -9.91 1.32 5.48
N VAL A 56 -9.69 0.01 5.38
CA VAL A 56 -8.44 -0.59 4.87
C VAL A 56 -8.25 -0.23 3.40
N GLN A 57 -9.29 -0.39 2.58
CA GLN A 57 -9.20 -0.10 1.15
C GLN A 57 -9.03 1.40 0.91
N ASN A 58 -9.80 2.25 1.61
CA ASN A 58 -9.66 3.68 1.48
C ASN A 58 -8.26 4.18 1.80
N PHE A 59 -7.61 3.62 2.83
CA PHE A 59 -6.23 3.93 3.15
C PHE A 59 -5.25 3.48 2.06
N LYS A 60 -5.41 2.26 1.51
CA LYS A 60 -4.59 1.80 0.38
C LYS A 60 -4.73 2.72 -0.83
N ASP A 61 -5.95 3.11 -1.16
CA ASP A 61 -6.23 4.00 -2.28
C ASP A 61 -5.58 5.37 -2.07
N MET A 62 -5.65 5.92 -0.85
CA MET A 62 -4.97 7.17 -0.50
C MET A 62 -3.45 7.07 -0.63
N LEU A 63 -2.82 5.96 -0.22
CA LEU A 63 -1.37 5.75 -0.39
C LEU A 63 -0.96 5.48 -1.84
N ALA A 64 -1.85 4.93 -2.67
CA ALA A 64 -1.56 4.63 -4.07
C ALA A 64 -1.61 5.86 -4.98
N ARG A 65 -2.18 6.98 -4.50
CA ARG A 65 -2.29 8.21 -5.31
C ARG A 65 -0.92 8.84 -5.55
N ARG A 66 -0.75 9.33 -6.78
CA ARG A 66 0.48 9.96 -7.29
C ARG A 66 0.29 11.43 -7.62
N ASP A 67 -0.96 11.88 -7.73
CA ASP A 67 -1.32 13.25 -8.07
C ASP A 67 -1.29 14.19 -6.86
N ILE A 68 -1.58 13.67 -5.67
CA ILE A 68 -1.55 14.41 -4.40
C ILE A 68 -0.93 13.50 -3.34
N ASP A 69 0.05 14.02 -2.58
CA ASP A 69 0.57 13.33 -1.40
C ASP A 69 -0.47 13.39 -0.27
N LEU A 70 -1.03 12.22 0.04
CA LEU A 70 -2.00 12.04 1.11
C LEU A 70 -1.46 11.16 2.23
N VAL A 71 -0.17 10.80 2.25
CA VAL A 71 0.38 9.79 3.16
C VAL A 71 0.16 10.17 4.62
N ASP A 72 0.57 11.38 5.03
CA ASP A 72 0.39 11.85 6.42
C ASP A 72 -1.09 11.94 6.81
N LYS A 73 -1.94 12.42 5.90
CA LYS A 73 -3.39 12.50 6.12
C LYS A 73 -3.98 11.10 6.29
N ALA A 74 -3.61 10.16 5.43
CA ALA A 74 -4.07 8.77 5.48
C ALA A 74 -3.67 8.10 6.80
N ILE A 75 -2.42 8.30 7.24
CA ILE A 75 -1.90 7.77 8.52
C ILE A 75 -2.67 8.36 9.70
N SER A 76 -2.89 9.69 9.72
CA SER A 76 -3.65 10.35 10.78
C SER A 76 -5.08 9.84 10.85
N LEU A 77 -5.77 9.75 9.71
CA LEU A 77 -7.15 9.27 9.63
C LEU A 77 -7.28 7.81 10.04
N MET A 78 -6.34 6.94 9.63
CA MET A 78 -6.32 5.54 10.02
C MET A 78 -6.11 5.38 11.53
N LYS A 79 -5.23 6.19 12.15
CA LYS A 79 -5.06 6.21 13.62
C LYS A 79 -6.36 6.60 14.33
N GLN A 80 -6.99 7.69 13.91
CA GLN A 80 -8.27 8.14 14.49
C GLN A 80 -9.33 7.05 14.36
N ARG A 81 -9.40 6.38 13.21
CA ARG A 81 -10.32 5.28 12.97
C ARG A 81 -10.07 4.09 13.90
N ILE A 82 -8.82 3.69 14.11
CA ILE A 82 -8.46 2.61 15.04
C ILE A 82 -8.92 2.97 16.45
N VAL A 83 -8.65 4.19 16.91
CA VAL A 83 -9.06 4.67 18.24
C VAL A 83 -10.59 4.64 18.38
N GLN A 84 -11.32 5.12 17.37
CA GLN A 84 -12.79 5.05 17.34
C GLN A 84 -13.30 3.61 17.41
N LEU A 85 -12.76 2.70 16.59
CA LEU A 85 -13.18 1.29 16.59
C LEU A 85 -12.97 0.63 17.96
N VAL A 86 -11.88 0.95 18.66
CA VAL A 86 -11.61 0.41 19.99
C VAL A 86 -12.55 1.01 21.04
N ASN A 87 -12.74 2.34 21.02
CA ASN A 87 -13.57 3.04 22.02
C ASN A 87 -15.06 2.77 21.87
N ASP A 88 -15.54 2.64 20.63
CA ASP A 88 -16.96 2.39 20.33
C ASP A 88 -17.30 0.89 20.38
N SER A 89 -16.30 0.02 20.61
CA SER A 89 -16.50 -1.43 20.69
C SER A 89 -17.25 -1.81 21.97
N LEU A 90 -18.44 -2.40 21.81
CA LEU A 90 -19.08 -3.13 22.89
C LEU A 90 -18.40 -4.49 23.01
N LYS A 91 -17.54 -4.64 24.03
CA LYS A 91 -16.62 -5.78 24.19
C LYS A 91 -15.65 -5.88 23.00
N ASP A 92 -15.66 -6.98 22.27
CA ASP A 92 -14.70 -7.33 21.22
C ASP A 92 -15.25 -7.18 19.80
N GLN A 93 -16.48 -6.67 19.64
CA GLN A 93 -17.20 -6.57 18.36
C GLN A 93 -16.40 -5.90 17.24
N PHE A 94 -15.58 -4.89 17.55
CA PHE A 94 -14.79 -4.17 16.56
C PHE A 94 -13.29 -4.43 16.65
N TYR A 95 -12.82 -5.26 17.58
CA TYR A 95 -11.38 -5.47 17.77
C TYR A 95 -10.73 -6.16 16.57
N GLN A 96 -11.41 -7.10 15.93
CA GLN A 96 -10.91 -7.72 14.70
C GLN A 96 -10.72 -6.68 13.60
N LYS A 97 -11.67 -5.77 13.44
CA LYS A 97 -11.63 -4.70 12.43
C LYS A 97 -10.55 -3.66 12.75
N ALA A 98 -10.39 -3.32 14.03
CA ALA A 98 -9.31 -2.44 14.50
C ALA A 98 -7.94 -3.08 14.25
N LEU A 99 -7.81 -4.39 14.49
CA LEU A 99 -6.57 -5.13 14.24
C LEU A 99 -6.21 -5.12 12.75
N GLU A 100 -7.17 -5.35 11.86
CA GLU A 100 -6.96 -5.26 10.40
C GLU A 100 -6.46 -3.85 10.00
N CYS A 101 -7.04 -2.80 10.57
CA CYS A 101 -6.60 -1.43 10.37
C CYS A 101 -5.15 -1.21 10.87
N VAL A 102 -4.78 -1.75 12.03
CA VAL A 102 -3.40 -1.68 12.57
C VAL A 102 -2.41 -2.41 11.66
N VAL A 103 -2.77 -3.61 11.19
CA VAL A 103 -1.92 -4.41 10.30
C VAL A 103 -1.66 -3.65 9.00
N GLU A 104 -2.70 -3.06 8.40
CA GLU A 104 -2.53 -2.30 7.16
C GLU A 104 -1.78 -0.99 7.38
N LEU A 105 -2.06 -0.27 8.47
CA LEU A 105 -1.32 0.93 8.83
C LEU A 105 0.17 0.63 8.96
N ARG A 106 0.54 -0.49 9.58
CA ARG A 106 1.94 -0.93 9.70
C ARG A 106 2.56 -1.18 8.33
N ARG A 107 1.86 -1.90 7.44
CA ARG A 107 2.34 -2.20 6.08
C ARG A 107 2.54 -0.93 5.26
N GLY A 108 1.54 -0.05 5.24
CA GLY A 108 1.61 1.24 4.56
C GLY A 108 2.72 2.12 5.11
N SER A 109 2.86 2.18 6.44
CA SER A 109 3.94 2.94 7.07
C SER A 109 5.31 2.41 6.71
N ILE A 110 5.52 1.08 6.67
CA ILE A 110 6.81 0.50 6.26
C ILE A 110 7.12 0.88 4.81
N LYS A 111 6.15 0.69 3.91
CA LYS A 111 6.28 0.98 2.49
C LYS A 111 6.64 2.44 2.22
N GLU A 112 6.01 3.39 2.91
CA GLU A 112 6.30 4.81 2.73
C GLU A 112 7.49 5.30 3.58
N SER A 113 7.82 4.60 4.68
CA SER A 113 8.96 4.95 5.54
C SER A 113 10.33 4.76 4.88
N GLU A 114 10.41 4.12 3.71
CA GLU A 114 11.63 4.14 2.90
C GLU A 114 12.03 5.57 2.48
N SER A 115 11.12 6.55 2.58
CA SER A 115 11.42 7.98 2.36
C SER A 115 11.73 8.75 3.65
N LEU A 116 11.38 8.22 4.83
CA LEU A 116 11.58 8.86 6.12
C LEU A 116 12.77 8.19 6.83
N ASN A 117 13.97 8.50 6.35
CA ASN A 117 15.23 8.09 6.95
C ASN A 117 15.36 8.64 8.38
N ARG A 118 14.72 7.98 9.35
CA ARG A 118 14.99 8.19 10.79
C ARG A 118 16.39 7.71 11.18
N ASP A 119 17.12 7.17 10.21
CA ASP A 119 18.56 6.96 10.28
C ASP A 119 19.26 8.23 10.75
N ASP A 120 18.82 9.43 10.40
CA ASP A 120 19.47 10.68 10.84
C ASP A 120 19.49 10.83 12.37
N PHE A 121 18.37 10.53 13.04
CA PHE A 121 18.30 10.56 14.50
C PHE A 121 19.06 9.37 15.12
N TRP A 122 19.02 8.20 14.48
CA TRP A 122 19.80 7.05 14.92
C TRP A 122 21.31 7.29 14.78
N GLN A 123 21.77 7.96 13.72
CA GLN A 123 23.15 8.41 13.56
C GLN A 123 23.53 9.38 14.67
N LEU A 124 22.62 10.24 15.10
CA LEU A 124 22.87 11.13 16.25
C LEU A 124 23.04 10.32 17.55
N ILE A 125 22.22 9.29 17.78
CA ILE A 125 22.36 8.38 18.93
C ILE A 125 23.71 7.65 18.90
N VAL A 126 24.09 7.10 17.74
CA VAL A 126 25.37 6.41 17.54
C VAL A 126 26.55 7.37 17.70
N THR A 127 26.46 8.60 17.17
CA THR A 127 27.50 9.63 17.31
C THR A 127 27.70 10.02 18.76
N ASN A 128 26.63 10.14 19.53
CA ASN A 128 26.68 10.45 20.95
C ASN A 128 26.97 9.22 21.83
N GLN A 129 27.18 8.03 21.25
CA GLN A 129 27.43 6.76 21.97
C GLN A 129 26.36 6.45 23.03
N ILE A 130 25.10 6.81 22.74
CA ILE A 130 23.97 6.56 23.65
C ILE A 130 23.49 5.12 23.41
N GLY A 131 24.10 4.18 24.14
CA GLY A 131 23.84 2.75 24.05
C GLY A 131 22.81 2.22 25.07
N LEU A 132 22.82 0.91 25.28
CA LEU A 132 22.07 0.27 26.36
C LEU A 132 22.72 0.57 27.71
N ILE A 133 21.89 0.70 28.77
CA ILE A 133 22.37 0.91 30.15
C ILE A 133 23.15 -0.33 30.57
N THR A 134 24.43 -0.14 30.91
CA THR A 134 25.31 -1.25 31.30
C THR A 134 25.20 -1.54 32.79
N ASN A 135 25.69 -2.71 33.19
CA ASN A 135 25.87 -3.10 34.59
C ASN A 135 26.81 -2.15 35.37
N ASP A 136 27.73 -1.44 34.69
CA ASP A 136 28.57 -0.40 35.29
C ASP A 136 27.78 0.90 35.62
N GLU A 137 26.67 1.16 34.92
CA GLU A 137 25.82 2.35 35.14
C GLU A 137 24.70 2.09 36.16
N SER A 138 24.21 0.85 36.23
CA SER A 138 23.12 0.46 37.13
C SER A 138 23.26 -1.01 37.55
N ASP A 139 23.18 -1.24 38.86
CA ASP A 139 23.23 -2.58 39.47
C ASP A 139 22.06 -3.50 39.02
N ASP A 140 20.99 -2.93 38.48
CA ASP A 140 19.81 -3.66 38.00
C ASP A 140 19.94 -4.11 36.52
N SER A 141 21.03 -3.74 35.84
CA SER A 141 21.27 -4.12 34.44
C SER A 141 22.18 -5.35 34.32
N GLU A 142 21.78 -6.30 33.48
CA GLU A 142 22.59 -7.48 33.13
C GLU A 142 23.43 -7.26 31.85
N ILE A 143 23.39 -6.06 31.27
CA ILE A 143 23.97 -5.76 29.97
C ILE A 143 25.44 -5.36 30.11
N THR A 144 26.31 -5.98 29.33
CA THR A 144 27.75 -5.67 29.33
C THR A 144 28.09 -4.49 28.41
N GLU A 145 29.19 -3.79 28.69
CA GLU A 145 29.69 -2.68 27.84
C GLU A 145 29.90 -3.11 26.38
N LYS A 146 30.30 -4.37 26.17
CA LYS A 146 30.49 -4.95 24.84
C LYS A 146 29.17 -5.08 24.08
N GLU A 147 28.11 -5.55 24.73
CA GLU A 147 26.77 -5.68 24.12
C GLU A 147 26.16 -4.31 23.81
N SER A 148 26.37 -3.34 24.68
CA SER A 148 25.94 -1.95 24.45
C SER A 148 26.62 -1.35 23.20
N LYS A 149 27.92 -1.58 23.01
CA LYS A 149 28.67 -1.16 21.81
C LYS A 149 28.25 -1.94 20.56
N GLU A 150 28.01 -3.24 20.67
CA GLU A 150 27.56 -4.08 19.56
C GLU A 150 26.15 -3.72 19.08
N PHE A 151 25.28 -3.29 20.00
CA PHE A 151 23.96 -2.75 19.69
C PHE A 151 24.02 -1.52 18.77
N LEU A 152 24.96 -0.60 19.01
CA LEU A 152 25.18 0.58 18.17
C LEU A 152 25.86 0.26 16.82
N GLY A 153 26.71 -0.78 16.79
CA GLY A 153 27.45 -1.21 15.59
C GLY A 153 26.67 -2.14 14.65
N SER A 154 25.60 -2.76 15.13
CA SER A 154 24.78 -3.67 14.33
C SER A 154 23.93 -2.90 13.32
N LYS A 155 24.40 -2.80 12.06
CA LYS A 155 23.49 -2.44 10.96
C LYS A 155 22.31 -3.39 10.99
N ARG A 156 21.11 -2.82 11.04
CA ARG A 156 19.82 -3.49 11.16
C ARG A 156 19.79 -4.71 10.22
N LYS A 157 19.97 -5.92 10.75
CA LYS A 157 19.58 -7.13 10.02
C LYS A 157 18.08 -7.00 9.84
N THR A 158 17.65 -6.87 8.58
CA THR A 158 16.24 -6.98 8.21
C THR A 158 15.71 -8.24 8.90
N ILE A 159 14.74 -8.09 9.80
CA ILE A 159 14.09 -9.24 10.44
C ILE A 159 13.34 -9.95 9.33
N ALA A 160 13.97 -10.94 8.70
CA ALA A 160 13.28 -11.91 7.88
C ALA A 160 12.37 -12.70 8.82
N ILE A 161 11.07 -12.45 8.73
CA ILE A 161 10.05 -13.27 9.38
C ILE A 161 10.20 -14.66 8.77
N ASN A 162 10.75 -15.57 9.57
CA ASN A 162 11.06 -16.94 9.18
C ASN A 162 9.75 -17.73 9.14
N ASN A 163 9.03 -17.70 8.01
CA ASN A 163 8.02 -18.71 7.71
C ASN A 163 8.76 -19.95 7.25
N ASN A 164 8.82 -20.95 8.13
CA ASN A 164 9.30 -22.30 7.83
C ASN A 164 8.66 -22.83 6.53
N GLN A 165 9.44 -22.88 5.45
CA GLN A 165 9.34 -23.93 4.43
C GLN A 165 10.73 -24.29 3.91
N PRO A 166 11.02 -25.59 3.72
CA PRO A 166 12.36 -26.07 3.38
C PRO A 166 12.73 -25.77 1.92
N SER A 167 13.99 -25.39 1.77
CA SER A 167 14.73 -25.13 0.53
C SER A 167 14.77 -26.32 -0.44
N LYS A 168 14.55 -26.03 -1.73
CA LYS A 168 15.11 -26.60 -2.98
C LYS A 168 14.40 -25.85 -4.12
N SER A 169 15.01 -25.36 -5.19
CA SER A 169 16.27 -25.68 -5.87
C SER A 169 16.56 -24.58 -6.91
N ASP A 170 17.84 -24.23 -7.03
CA ASP A 170 18.62 -24.02 -8.26
C ASP A 170 18.16 -23.05 -9.36
N SER A 171 19.05 -22.06 -9.55
CA SER A 171 19.49 -21.46 -10.81
C SER A 171 18.52 -20.57 -11.60
N VAL A 172 18.59 -19.27 -11.33
CA VAL A 172 18.23 -18.20 -12.29
C VAL A 172 19.44 -17.69 -13.07
N ASP A 173 20.62 -18.27 -12.85
CA ASP A 173 21.88 -17.88 -13.52
C ASP A 173 22.16 -18.75 -14.77
N ASP A 174 21.64 -20.00 -14.84
CA ASP A 174 21.82 -20.87 -16.02
C ASP A 174 20.92 -20.51 -17.22
N LEU A 175 19.99 -19.54 -17.11
CA LEU A 175 19.05 -19.21 -18.19
C LEU A 175 19.60 -18.17 -19.18
N PHE A 176 20.60 -17.40 -18.80
CA PHE A 176 21.20 -16.39 -19.67
C PHE A 176 22.30 -16.93 -20.59
N ASP A 177 22.81 -18.13 -20.32
CA ASP A 177 23.88 -18.76 -21.12
C ASP A 177 23.36 -19.59 -22.31
N GLN A 178 22.04 -19.69 -22.51
CA GLN A 178 21.45 -20.47 -23.62
C GLN A 178 20.80 -19.60 -24.72
N ILE A 179 21.05 -18.29 -24.72
CA ILE A 179 20.73 -17.42 -25.86
C ILE A 179 22.04 -16.93 -26.48
N GLU A 180 22.78 -17.87 -27.08
CA GLU A 180 23.72 -17.63 -28.18
C GLU A 180 23.66 -18.78 -29.19
#